data_AF-A0A7S4R939-F1
#
_entry.id   AF-A0A7S4R939-F1
#
_cell.length_a   1.000
_cell.length_b   1.000
_cell.length_c   1.000
_cell.angle_alpha   90.00
_cell.angle_beta   90.00
_cell.angle_gamma   90.00
#
_symmetry.space_group_name_H-M   'P 1'
#
loop_
_entity.id
_entity.type
_entity.pdbx_description
1 polymer ?
#
loop_
_entity_poly.entity_id
_entity_poly.type
_entity_poly.pdbx_seq_one_letter_code
_entity_poly.pdbx_strand_id
1 'polypeptide(L)'
;QPQPQPQPQPQPRCTPCTPVHDKPLVWKMVDKSHPLVTDGEKLYVVHCLQELSRAIEDSGGMAHFTTPACPQRRNLVGAAGIADEPTAVLMACLEVILQQQARTGGDAVFVEPGFIISMGSKKVLKVLMGYDEAEIPVSICWAWDIKLELKGSEED
;
A
#
# COMPACT_ATOMS: atom_id res chain seq x y z
N GLN A 1 23.30 -44.34 48.42
CA GLN A 1 21.94 -43.89 48.04
C GLN A 1 22.00 -43.39 46.61
N PRO A 2 21.23 -43.93 45.66
CA PRO A 2 21.19 -43.39 44.30
C PRO A 2 20.37 -42.09 44.27
N GLN A 3 20.91 -41.06 43.63
CA GLN A 3 20.22 -39.77 43.42
C GLN A 3 19.06 -39.93 42.42
N PRO A 4 17.92 -39.27 42.64
CA PRO A 4 16.83 -39.26 41.67
C PRO A 4 17.23 -38.44 40.43
N GLN A 5 17.11 -39.05 39.25
CA GLN A 5 17.29 -38.36 37.97
C GLN A 5 16.16 -37.33 37.78
N PRO A 6 16.47 -36.10 37.30
CA PRO A 6 15.45 -35.11 36.97
C PRO A 6 14.63 -35.57 35.77
N GLN A 7 13.30 -35.62 35.93
CA GLN A 7 12.37 -35.92 34.84
C GLN A 7 12.42 -34.81 33.77
N PRO A 8 12.40 -35.15 32.48
CA PRO A 8 12.33 -34.17 31.40
C PRO A 8 11.00 -33.42 31.46
N GLN A 9 11.06 -32.09 31.59
CA GLN A 9 9.89 -31.22 31.53
C GLN A 9 9.22 -31.33 30.14
N PRO A 10 7.87 -31.38 30.08
CA PRO A 10 7.17 -31.33 28.82
C PRO A 10 7.43 -30.00 28.13
N GLN A 11 8.04 -30.05 26.94
CA GLN A 11 8.24 -28.87 26.11
C GLN A 11 6.87 -28.23 25.81
N PRO A 12 6.75 -26.89 25.87
CA PRO A 12 5.53 -26.22 25.46
C PRO A 12 5.30 -26.57 23.98
N ARG A 13 4.18 -27.26 23.73
CA ARG A 13 3.73 -27.56 22.38
C ARG A 13 3.62 -26.24 21.63
N CYS A 14 4.44 -26.04 20.60
CA CYS A 14 4.23 -24.98 19.62
C CYS A 14 2.80 -25.15 19.10
N THR A 15 1.90 -24.25 19.51
CA THR A 15 0.60 -24.12 18.89
C THR A 15 0.83 -23.87 17.40
N PRO A 16 0.17 -24.64 16.50
CA PRO A 16 0.19 -24.27 15.09
C PRO A 16 -0.38 -22.86 14.98
N CYS A 17 0.42 -21.93 14.48
CA CYS A 17 -0.05 -20.60 14.10
C CYS A 17 -1.19 -20.83 13.11
N THR A 18 -2.43 -20.62 13.55
CA THR A 18 -3.56 -20.56 12.64
C THR A 18 -3.21 -19.50 11.60
N PRO A 19 -3.24 -19.82 10.30
CA PRO A 19 -3.05 -18.80 9.28
C PRO A 19 -4.19 -17.81 9.47
N VAL A 20 -3.85 -16.63 10.00
CA VAL A 20 -4.77 -15.50 10.02
C VAL A 20 -5.05 -15.26 8.55
N HIS A 21 -6.29 -15.50 8.12
CA HIS A 21 -6.72 -15.25 6.75
C HIS A 21 -6.72 -13.73 6.52
N ASP A 22 -5.54 -13.19 6.26
CA ASP A 22 -5.35 -11.80 5.88
C ASP A 22 -5.94 -11.65 4.47
N LYS A 23 -7.07 -10.96 4.36
CA LYS A 23 -7.73 -10.74 3.07
C LYS A 23 -6.81 -9.88 2.18
N PRO A 24 -6.74 -10.14 0.87
CA PRO A 24 -5.92 -9.34 -0.03
C PRO A 24 -6.43 -7.89 -0.06
N LEU A 25 -5.52 -6.96 -0.40
CA LEU A 25 -5.89 -5.59 -0.69
C LEU A 25 -6.83 -5.58 -1.90
N VAL A 26 -8.02 -5.00 -1.73
CA VAL A 26 -8.95 -4.75 -2.83
C VAL A 26 -9.05 -3.26 -3.09
N TRP A 27 -9.36 -2.87 -4.32
CA TRP A 27 -9.55 -1.46 -4.65
C TRP A 27 -10.59 -1.25 -5.74
N LYS A 28 -11.18 -0.06 -5.73
CA LYS A 28 -12.11 0.40 -6.76
C LYS A 28 -11.84 1.86 -7.07
N MET A 29 -11.76 2.19 -8.36
CA MET A 29 -11.81 3.59 -8.79
C MET A 29 -13.23 4.12 -8.69
N VAL A 30 -13.40 5.26 -8.06
CA VAL A 30 -14.71 5.88 -7.89
C VAL A 30 -15.03 6.74 -9.10
N ASP A 31 -16.26 6.59 -9.62
CA ASP A 31 -16.78 7.39 -10.72
C ASP A 31 -16.71 8.89 -10.38
N LYS A 32 -16.50 9.73 -11.41
CA LYS A 32 -16.24 11.19 -11.30
C LYS A 32 -14.81 11.55 -10.89
N SER A 33 -13.83 10.96 -11.56
CA SER A 33 -12.46 11.48 -11.60
C SER A 33 -12.42 12.85 -12.31
N HIS A 34 -11.37 13.64 -12.07
CA HIS A 34 -11.20 14.91 -12.77
C HIS A 34 -11.24 14.71 -14.31
N PRO A 35 -11.91 15.57 -15.10
CA PRO A 35 -12.14 15.32 -16.54
C PRO A 35 -10.88 15.15 -17.39
N LEU A 36 -9.76 15.70 -16.92
CA LEU A 36 -8.46 15.61 -17.60
C LEU A 36 -7.67 14.33 -17.26
N VAL A 37 -8.20 13.46 -16.38
CA VAL A 37 -7.55 12.16 -16.10
C VAL A 37 -7.81 11.23 -17.26
N THR A 38 -6.74 10.86 -17.95
CA THR A 38 -6.75 9.95 -19.09
C THR A 38 -6.84 8.50 -18.64
N ASP A 39 -7.25 7.60 -19.54
CA ASP A 39 -7.29 6.17 -19.23
C ASP A 39 -5.89 5.57 -19.01
N GLY A 40 -4.87 6.11 -19.70
CA GLY A 40 -3.47 5.75 -19.45
C GLY A 40 -3.03 6.06 -18.01
N GLU A 41 -3.41 7.22 -17.48
CA GLU A 41 -3.13 7.59 -16.08
C GLU A 41 -3.91 6.71 -15.09
N LYS A 42 -5.12 6.28 -15.42
CA LYS A 42 -5.84 5.29 -14.60
C LYS A 42 -5.12 3.94 -14.60
N LEU A 43 -4.69 3.45 -15.76
CA LEU A 43 -3.93 2.20 -15.86
C LEU A 43 -2.63 2.27 -15.06
N TYR A 44 -1.92 3.41 -15.11
CA TYR A 44 -0.76 3.67 -14.28
C TYR A 44 -1.06 3.51 -12.78
N VAL A 45 -2.16 4.08 -12.30
CA VAL A 45 -2.56 3.95 -10.89
C VAL A 45 -2.96 2.52 -10.54
N VAL A 46 -3.65 1.80 -11.42
CA VAL A 46 -3.96 0.37 -11.22
C VAL A 46 -2.67 -0.44 -11.05
N HIS A 47 -1.67 -0.21 -11.90
CA HIS A 47 -0.38 -0.88 -11.79
C HIS A 47 0.29 -0.60 -10.43
N CYS A 48 0.28 0.66 -9.97
CA CYS A 48 0.83 1.00 -8.65
C CYS A 48 0.09 0.34 -7.49
N LEU A 49 -1.24 0.19 -7.59
CA LEU A 49 -2.05 -0.53 -6.59
C LEU A 49 -1.75 -2.04 -6.60
N GLN A 50 -1.50 -2.63 -7.77
CA GLN A 50 -1.07 -4.02 -7.89
C GLN A 50 0.29 -4.25 -7.23
N GLU A 51 1.25 -3.35 -7.45
CA GLU A 51 2.56 -3.41 -6.80
C GLU A 51 2.46 -3.30 -5.27
N LEU A 52 1.57 -2.41 -4.76
CA LEU A 52 1.28 -2.33 -3.33
C LEU A 52 0.68 -3.64 -2.80
N SER A 53 -0.31 -4.21 -3.51
CA SER A 53 -0.93 -5.49 -3.14
C SER A 53 0.11 -6.61 -3.05
N ARG A 54 1.01 -6.69 -4.04
CA ARG A 54 2.09 -7.67 -4.07
C ARG A 54 3.04 -7.49 -2.89
N ALA A 55 3.42 -6.25 -2.56
CA ALA A 55 4.28 -5.99 -1.41
C ALA A 55 3.65 -6.45 -0.08
N ILE A 56 2.32 -6.34 0.07
CA ILE A 56 1.57 -6.82 1.23
C ILE A 56 1.56 -8.36 1.27
N GLU A 57 1.27 -9.00 0.14
CA GLU A 57 1.27 -10.47 0.02
C GLU A 57 2.64 -11.07 0.31
N ASP A 58 3.71 -10.49 -0.27
CA ASP A 58 5.10 -10.90 -0.04
C ASP A 58 5.55 -10.70 1.43
N SER A 59 4.85 -9.85 2.18
CA SER A 59 5.09 -9.64 3.62
C SER A 59 4.34 -10.63 4.50
N GLY A 60 3.50 -11.49 3.92
CA GLY A 60 2.64 -12.43 4.65
C GLY A 60 1.33 -11.80 5.15
N GLY A 61 0.83 -10.75 4.48
CA GLY A 61 -0.46 -10.11 4.77
C GLY A 61 -0.35 -8.71 5.38
N MET A 62 -1.49 -8.02 5.50
CA MET A 62 -1.61 -6.66 6.01
C MET A 62 -1.10 -6.53 7.46
N ALA A 63 -1.41 -7.52 8.30
CA ALA A 63 -1.00 -7.52 9.71
C ALA A 63 0.52 -7.50 9.86
N HIS A 64 1.24 -8.20 8.98
CA HIS A 64 2.70 -8.18 8.95
C HIS A 64 3.24 -6.92 8.26
N PHE A 65 2.65 -6.54 7.13
CA PHE A 65 3.06 -5.39 6.33
C PHE A 65 3.04 -4.08 7.12
N THR A 66 2.01 -3.88 7.94
CA THR A 66 1.85 -2.65 8.73
C THR A 66 2.81 -2.56 9.91
N THR A 67 3.54 -3.62 10.28
CA THR A 67 4.52 -3.55 11.37
C THR A 67 5.76 -2.75 11.00
N PRO A 68 6.34 -1.94 11.91
CA PRO A 68 7.60 -1.21 11.64
C PRO A 68 8.81 -2.12 11.35
N ALA A 69 8.71 -3.39 11.74
CA ALA A 69 9.72 -4.40 11.50
C ALA A 69 9.71 -4.94 10.06
N CYS A 70 8.60 -4.76 9.33
CA CYS A 70 8.42 -5.26 7.96
C CYS A 70 9.48 -4.68 7.01
N PRO A 71 10.31 -5.52 6.36
CA PRO A 71 11.31 -5.07 5.39
C PRO A 71 10.69 -4.33 4.21
N GLN A 72 9.55 -4.79 3.69
CA GLN A 72 8.87 -4.21 2.53
C GLN A 72 8.34 -2.81 2.84
N ARG A 73 7.68 -2.63 4.01
CA ARG A 73 7.31 -1.30 4.51
C ARG A 73 8.54 -0.40 4.60
N ARG A 74 9.62 -0.89 5.22
CA ARG A 74 10.85 -0.10 5.40
C ARG A 74 11.51 0.29 4.08
N ASN A 75 11.47 -0.58 3.07
CA ASN A 75 12.03 -0.28 1.75
C ASN A 75 11.25 0.82 1.02
N LEU A 76 9.93 0.89 1.23
CA LEU A 76 9.09 1.92 0.64
C LEU A 76 9.21 3.24 1.42
N VAL A 77 8.81 3.24 2.69
CA VAL A 77 8.61 4.47 3.46
C VAL A 77 9.72 4.75 4.48
N GLY A 78 10.76 3.92 4.53
CA GLY A 78 11.83 4.04 5.51
C GLY A 78 11.40 3.68 6.93
N ALA A 79 12.23 4.06 7.90
CA ALA A 79 12.00 3.79 9.33
C ALA A 79 11.29 4.94 10.07
N ALA A 80 10.96 6.04 9.39
CA ALA A 80 10.63 7.30 10.05
C ALA A 80 9.14 7.64 10.03
N GLY A 81 8.60 7.96 11.20
CA GLY A 81 7.57 8.99 11.42
C GLY A 81 6.14 8.74 10.95
N ILE A 82 5.87 7.67 10.20
CA ILE A 82 4.50 7.34 9.82
C ILE A 82 3.78 6.76 11.05
N ALA A 83 2.60 7.29 11.34
CA ALA A 83 1.73 6.74 12.36
C ALA A 83 1.55 5.24 12.13
N ASP A 84 1.59 4.43 13.19
CA ASP A 84 1.40 2.97 13.10
C ASP A 84 -0.06 2.57 12.82
N GLU A 85 -0.80 3.47 12.19
CA GLU A 85 -2.16 3.25 11.75
C GLU A 85 -2.13 2.68 10.31
N PRO A 86 -2.81 1.55 10.04
CA PRO A 86 -2.73 0.85 8.75
C PRO A 86 -3.05 1.74 7.54
N THR A 87 -4.04 2.63 7.66
CA THR A 87 -4.43 3.54 6.58
C THR A 87 -3.29 4.49 6.23
N ALA A 88 -2.67 5.12 7.23
CA ALA A 88 -1.52 6.00 7.04
C ALA A 88 -0.34 5.26 6.38
N VAL A 89 -0.06 4.01 6.80
CA VAL A 89 0.99 3.18 6.21
C VAL A 89 0.68 2.86 4.75
N LEU A 90 -0.55 2.44 4.43
CA LEU A 90 -0.95 2.10 3.06
C LEU A 90 -0.88 3.29 2.13
N MET A 91 -1.38 4.44 2.56
CA MET A 91 -1.34 5.67 1.76
C MET A 91 0.09 6.13 1.52
N ALA A 92 0.95 6.13 2.53
CA ALA A 92 2.35 6.51 2.38
C ALA A 92 3.09 5.54 1.46
N CYS A 93 2.84 4.23 1.56
CA CYS A 93 3.42 3.24 0.65
C CYS A 93 2.92 3.43 -0.78
N LEU A 94 1.62 3.66 -0.97
CA LEU A 94 1.04 3.95 -2.29
C LEU A 94 1.66 5.21 -2.91
N GLU A 95 1.80 6.28 -2.13
CA GLU A 95 2.45 7.52 -2.57
C GLU A 95 3.88 7.25 -3.05
N VAL A 96 4.69 6.55 -2.25
CA VAL A 96 6.06 6.22 -2.64
C VAL A 96 6.09 5.42 -3.94
N ILE A 97 5.23 4.41 -4.09
CA ILE A 97 5.16 3.61 -5.32
C ILE A 97 4.79 4.50 -6.51
N LEU A 98 3.77 5.36 -6.36
CA LEU A 98 3.37 6.32 -7.40
C LEU A 98 4.49 7.28 -7.77
N GLN A 99 5.31 7.72 -6.80
CA GLN A 99 6.43 8.62 -7.06
C GLN A 99 7.58 7.88 -7.77
N GLN A 100 7.87 6.64 -7.35
CA GLN A 100 8.96 5.83 -7.88
C GLN A 100 8.70 5.31 -9.29
N GLN A 101 7.46 4.96 -9.61
CA GLN A 101 7.08 4.40 -10.91
C GLN A 101 6.85 5.48 -11.98
N ALA A 102 6.69 6.74 -11.58
CA ALA A 102 6.36 7.82 -12.50
C ALA A 102 7.57 8.18 -13.37
N ARG A 103 7.38 8.15 -14.70
CA ARG A 103 8.43 8.56 -15.66
C ARG A 103 8.90 10.00 -15.42
N THR A 104 7.96 10.91 -15.17
CA THR A 104 8.21 12.34 -14.93
C THR A 104 7.27 12.86 -13.85
N GLY A 105 7.72 13.90 -13.12
CA GLY A 105 6.88 14.61 -12.15
C GLY A 105 6.40 13.77 -10.97
N GLY A 106 7.07 12.65 -10.69
CA GLY A 106 6.72 11.75 -9.58
C GLY A 106 6.69 12.50 -8.25
N ASP A 107 7.65 13.38 -7.99
CA ASP A 107 7.75 14.21 -6.78
C ASP A 107 6.57 15.14 -6.53
N ALA A 108 5.77 15.45 -7.55
CA ALA A 108 4.55 16.25 -7.43
C ALA A 108 3.27 15.42 -7.24
N VAL A 109 3.39 14.08 -7.20
CA VAL A 109 2.31 13.15 -6.91
C VAL A 109 2.23 12.90 -5.40
N PHE A 110 1.03 13.03 -4.85
CA PHE A 110 0.78 12.81 -3.43
C PHE A 110 -0.60 12.19 -3.20
N VAL A 111 -0.77 11.56 -2.05
CA VAL A 111 -1.93 10.77 -1.68
C VAL A 111 -2.59 11.35 -0.43
N GLU A 112 -3.85 11.76 -0.54
CA GLU A 112 -4.61 12.40 0.54
C GLU A 112 -5.75 11.49 1.02
N PRO A 113 -6.10 11.54 2.32
CA PRO A 113 -7.19 10.76 2.86
C PRO A 113 -8.54 11.37 2.43
N GLY A 114 -9.52 10.50 2.19
CA GLY A 114 -10.86 10.90 1.76
C GLY A 114 -11.00 11.20 0.27
N PHE A 115 -12.17 11.69 -0.12
CA PHE A 115 -12.49 12.07 -1.50
C PHE A 115 -12.49 13.57 -1.69
N ILE A 116 -11.38 14.08 -2.21
CA ILE A 116 -11.24 15.48 -2.57
C ILE A 116 -12.06 15.76 -3.84
N ILE A 117 -12.86 16.84 -3.80
CA ILE A 117 -13.72 17.21 -4.92
C ILE A 117 -12.93 17.90 -6.03
N SER A 118 -12.07 18.87 -5.67
CA SER A 118 -11.23 19.63 -6.60
C SER A 118 -10.07 20.28 -5.86
N MET A 119 -8.95 20.50 -6.56
CA MET A 119 -7.78 21.24 -6.07
C MET A 119 -7.29 22.31 -7.05
N GLY A 120 -8.18 22.85 -7.89
CA GLY A 120 -7.86 23.95 -8.81
C GLY A 120 -6.93 23.55 -9.95
N SER A 121 -5.62 23.52 -9.70
CA SER A 121 -4.57 23.20 -10.70
C SER A 121 -4.07 21.76 -10.66
N LYS A 122 -4.79 20.87 -9.96
CA LYS A 122 -4.43 19.45 -9.85
C LYS A 122 -5.53 18.55 -10.41
N LYS A 123 -5.09 17.50 -11.09
CA LYS A 123 -5.94 16.33 -11.36
C LYS A 123 -6.14 15.59 -10.04
N VAL A 124 -7.34 15.04 -9.87
CA VAL A 124 -7.71 14.25 -8.70
C VAL A 124 -8.36 12.96 -9.18
N LEU A 125 -7.80 11.83 -8.76
CA LEU A 125 -8.36 10.49 -8.97
C LEU A 125 -8.75 9.90 -7.62
N LYS A 126 -9.98 9.41 -7.51
CA LYS A 126 -10.52 8.84 -6.28
C LYS A 126 -10.45 7.33 -6.32
N VAL A 127 -9.88 6.74 -5.27
CA VAL A 127 -9.72 5.30 -5.10
C VAL A 127 -10.29 4.93 -3.75
N LEU A 128 -11.16 3.92 -3.72
CA LEU A 128 -11.59 3.26 -2.49
C LEU A 128 -10.73 2.02 -2.34
N MET A 129 -9.81 2.02 -1.37
CA MET A 129 -9.05 0.82 -0.99
C MET A 129 -9.82 0.06 0.07
N GLY A 130 -9.67 -1.26 0.12
CA GLY A 130 -10.31 -2.10 1.12
C GLY A 130 -9.40 -3.18 1.65
N TYR A 131 -9.43 -3.40 2.96
CA TYR A 131 -8.79 -4.50 3.66
C TYR A 131 -9.64 -4.87 4.87
N ASP A 132 -9.76 -6.16 5.18
CA ASP A 132 -10.52 -6.68 6.33
C ASP A 132 -11.82 -5.93 6.68
N GLU A 133 -12.70 -5.75 5.68
CA GLU A 133 -13.99 -5.05 5.79
C GLU A 133 -13.93 -3.53 5.97
N ALA A 134 -12.74 -2.96 6.22
CA ALA A 134 -12.53 -1.53 6.20
C ALA A 134 -12.46 -1.00 4.76
N GLU A 135 -13.13 0.13 4.53
CA GLU A 135 -13.03 0.89 3.29
C GLU A 135 -12.28 2.21 3.57
N ILE A 136 -11.20 2.43 2.83
CA ILE A 136 -10.35 3.60 2.92
C ILE A 136 -10.57 4.45 1.66
N PRO A 137 -11.32 5.56 1.76
CA PRO A 137 -11.39 6.52 0.68
C PRO A 137 -10.07 7.29 0.57
N VAL A 138 -9.52 7.36 -0.64
CA VAL A 138 -8.25 8.02 -0.93
C VAL A 138 -8.33 8.84 -2.20
N SER A 139 -7.61 9.96 -2.23
CA SER A 139 -7.45 10.82 -3.40
C SER A 139 -6.00 10.87 -3.82
N ILE A 140 -5.71 10.51 -5.07
CA ILE A 140 -4.39 10.65 -5.69
C ILE A 140 -4.41 11.95 -6.48
N CYS A 141 -3.44 12.82 -6.19
CA CYS A 141 -3.40 14.18 -6.69
C CYS A 141 -2.06 14.47 -7.36
N TRP A 142 -2.10 15.11 -8.53
CA TRP A 142 -0.92 15.56 -9.27
C TRP A 142 -1.23 16.79 -10.10
N ALA A 143 -0.20 17.55 -10.49
CA ALA A 143 -0.40 18.75 -11.30
C ALA A 143 -1.01 18.39 -12.67
N TRP A 144 -1.92 19.24 -13.15
CA TRP A 144 -2.67 18.99 -14.39
C TRP A 144 -1.81 18.85 -15.65
N ASP A 145 -0.64 19.47 -15.66
CA ASP A 145 0.36 19.45 -16.72
C ASP A 145 1.29 18.22 -16.67
N ILE A 146 1.23 17.43 -15.59
CA ILE A 146 1.94 16.16 -15.48
C ILE A 146 1.11 15.05 -16.11
N LYS A 147 1.78 14.19 -16.87
CA LYS A 147 1.25 12.96 -17.46
C LYS A 147 1.87 11.76 -16.73
N LEU A 148 1.06 11.00 -16.00
CA LEU A 148 1.54 9.81 -15.30
C LEU A 148 1.66 8.63 -16.27
N GLU A 149 2.87 8.08 -16.36
CA GLU A 149 3.24 6.97 -17.23
C GLU A 149 4.30 6.12 -16.51
N LEU A 150 4.32 4.81 -16.80
CA LEU A 150 5.27 3.89 -16.18
C LEU A 150 6.68 4.14 -16.73
N LYS A 151 7.70 4.06 -15.88
CA LYS A 151 9.11 3.97 -16.31
C LYS A 151 9.29 2.69 -17.13
N GLY A 152 9.41 2.82 -18.45
CA GLY A 152 9.66 1.69 -19.36
C GLY A 152 8.52 1.34 -20.32
N SER A 153 7.43 2.11 -20.35
CA SER A 153 6.45 2.03 -21.45
C SER A 153 6.94 2.79 -22.69
N GLU A 154 8.15 2.47 -23.16
CA GLU A 154 8.55 2.76 -24.53
C GLU A 154 8.00 1.61 -25.38
N GLU A 155 6.93 1.90 -26.13
CA GLU A 155 6.67 1.15 -27.37
C GLU A 155 7.86 1.43 -28.29
N ASP A 156 8.68 0.40 -28.52
CA ASP A 156 9.66 0.32 -29.61
C ASP A 156 8.93 0.39 -30.97
#